data_AF-A0A7J7TSM6-F1
#
_entry.id   AF-A0A7J7TSM6-F1
#
_cell.length_a   1.000
_cell.length_b   1.000
_cell.length_c   1.000
_cell.angle_alpha   90.00
_cell.angle_beta   90.00
_cell.angle_gamma   90.00
#
_symmetry.space_group_name_H-M   'P 1'
#
loop_
_entity.id
_entity.type
_entity.pdbx_description
1 polymer ?
#
loop_
_entity_poly.entity_id
_entity_poly.type
_entity_poly.pdbx_seq_one_letter_code
_entity_poly.pdbx_strand_id
1 'polypeptide(L)'
;MFRMFPFLLLLWFLAPTEGSQRAEPMFTAVTNSVLPPDYDSNPTQLNYGVAVTDVDDDGDFEIVVAGYNGPNLVLKYDRAQKRLVNIAVDKRSSPYYALRDRQGNAIGVTACDIDGDGREEIYFLNTNNAFSV
;
A
#
# COMPACT_ATOMS: atom_id res chain seq x y z
N MET A 1 -63.55 -31.03 19.99
CA MET A 1 -64.25 -30.14 19.04
C MET A 1 -63.20 -29.25 18.40
N PHE A 2 -62.80 -29.57 17.16
CA PHE A 2 -61.63 -29.00 16.48
C PHE A 2 -61.92 -27.59 15.94
N ARG A 3 -60.95 -26.69 16.06
CA ARG A 3 -61.02 -25.29 15.60
C ARG A 3 -60.72 -25.20 14.09
N MET A 4 -61.54 -24.45 13.37
CA MET A 4 -61.47 -24.25 11.92
C MET A 4 -60.74 -22.93 11.61
N PHE A 5 -59.64 -23.00 10.86
CA PHE A 5 -58.92 -21.86 10.27
C PHE A 5 -59.63 -21.40 8.99
N PRO A 6 -59.63 -20.10 8.65
CA PRO A 6 -59.69 -19.67 7.26
C PRO A 6 -58.33 -19.15 6.79
N PHE A 7 -57.95 -19.69 5.63
CA PHE A 7 -56.89 -19.29 4.71
C PHE A 7 -56.78 -17.76 4.56
N LEU A 8 -55.60 -17.19 4.85
CA LEU A 8 -55.23 -15.86 4.37
C LEU A 8 -54.44 -15.98 3.07
N LEU A 9 -54.83 -15.16 2.10
CA LEU A 9 -54.37 -15.13 0.71
C LEU A 9 -52.84 -15.07 0.56
N LEU A 10 -52.35 -15.95 -0.30
CA LEU A 10 -51.01 -16.00 -0.86
C LEU A 10 -50.83 -14.86 -1.89
N LEU A 11 -50.27 -13.72 -1.47
CA LEU A 11 -50.00 -12.59 -2.39
C LEU A 11 -48.81 -11.75 -1.93
N TRP A 12 -47.64 -12.39 -1.76
CA TRP A 12 -46.38 -11.72 -1.41
C TRP A 12 -45.16 -12.27 -2.18
N PHE A 13 -45.36 -12.89 -3.35
CA PHE A 13 -44.26 -13.26 -4.24
C PHE A 13 -44.16 -12.28 -5.39
N LEU A 14 -43.49 -11.15 -5.14
CA LEU A 14 -42.70 -10.39 -6.11
C LEU A 14 -42.09 -9.22 -5.33
N ALA A 15 -41.08 -9.53 -4.51
CA ALA A 15 -40.12 -8.48 -4.17
C ALA A 15 -39.47 -8.05 -5.49
N PRO A 16 -39.48 -6.76 -5.86
CA PRO A 16 -38.62 -6.32 -6.94
C PRO A 16 -37.20 -6.66 -6.52
N THR A 17 -36.55 -7.54 -7.26
CA THR A 17 -35.09 -7.62 -7.21
C THR A 17 -34.62 -6.35 -7.89
N GLU A 18 -34.57 -5.25 -7.14
CA GLU A 18 -33.64 -4.18 -7.43
C GLU A 18 -32.25 -4.76 -7.18
N GLY A 19 -31.81 -5.60 -8.13
CA GLY A 19 -30.42 -5.97 -8.28
C GLY A 19 -29.72 -4.68 -8.62
N SER A 20 -29.30 -3.95 -7.58
CA SER A 20 -28.28 -2.94 -7.71
C SER A 20 -27.10 -3.66 -8.35
N GLN A 21 -26.91 -3.49 -9.65
CA GLN A 21 -25.71 -3.90 -10.35
C GLN A 21 -24.59 -3.01 -9.82
N ARG A 22 -24.13 -3.29 -8.61
CA ARG A 22 -22.88 -2.76 -8.14
C ARG A 22 -21.84 -3.47 -9.00
N ALA A 23 -21.32 -2.76 -10.00
CA ALA A 23 -20.24 -3.28 -10.82
C ALA A 23 -19.15 -3.81 -9.89
N GLU A 24 -18.70 -5.04 -10.15
CA GLU A 24 -17.55 -5.60 -9.44
C GLU A 24 -16.38 -4.60 -9.53
N PRO A 25 -15.63 -4.39 -8.43
CA PRO A 25 -14.54 -3.45 -8.45
C PRO A 25 -13.48 -3.90 -9.46
N MET A 26 -12.95 -2.95 -10.25
CA MET A 26 -11.88 -3.21 -11.22
C MET A 26 -10.60 -3.77 -10.57
N PHE A 27 -10.42 -3.50 -9.27
CA PHE A 27 -9.26 -3.94 -8.50
C PHE A 27 -9.71 -4.71 -7.26
N THR A 28 -9.02 -5.81 -6.97
CA THR A 28 -9.18 -6.56 -5.72
C THR A 28 -8.01 -6.24 -4.79
N ALA A 29 -8.31 -6.02 -3.51
CA ALA A 29 -7.27 -5.82 -2.51
C ALA A 29 -6.45 -7.12 -2.31
N VAL A 30 -5.14 -7.01 -2.48
CA VAL A 30 -4.18 -8.11 -2.24
C VAL A 30 -3.28 -7.87 -1.03
N THR A 31 -3.56 -6.83 -0.24
CA THR A 31 -2.74 -6.40 0.91
C THR A 31 -2.47 -7.57 1.87
N ASN A 32 -3.51 -8.30 2.28
CA ASN A 32 -3.35 -9.37 3.26
C ASN A 32 -2.47 -10.54 2.78
N SER A 33 -2.39 -10.79 1.46
CA SER A 33 -1.52 -11.81 0.89
C SER A 33 -0.12 -11.28 0.62
N VAL A 34 0.00 -10.11 0.00
CA VAL A 34 1.27 -9.60 -0.55
C VAL A 34 2.04 -8.70 0.43
N LEU A 35 1.37 -7.80 1.16
CA LEU A 35 2.00 -6.88 2.11
C LEU A 35 1.05 -6.69 3.30
N PRO A 36 1.06 -7.59 4.29
CA PRO A 36 0.11 -7.54 5.40
C PRO A 36 0.33 -6.25 6.22
N PRO A 37 -0.68 -5.78 6.95
CA PRO A 37 -0.50 -4.67 7.88
C PRO A 37 0.59 -4.97 8.92
N ASP A 38 1.48 -4.02 9.16
CA ASP A 38 2.56 -4.10 10.13
C ASP A 38 2.93 -2.69 10.60
N TYR A 39 3.22 -2.50 11.89
CA TYR A 39 3.46 -1.15 12.43
C TYR A 39 4.65 -0.43 11.79
N ASP A 40 5.69 -1.17 11.38
CA ASP A 40 6.91 -0.57 10.82
C ASP A 40 7.01 -0.74 9.30
N SER A 41 6.46 -1.81 8.75
CA SER A 41 6.68 -2.22 7.36
C SER A 41 5.49 -1.94 6.44
N ASN A 42 4.28 -1.80 7.01
CA ASN A 42 3.06 -1.43 6.30
C ASN A 42 2.04 -0.80 7.27
N PRO A 43 2.37 0.36 7.87
CA PRO A 43 1.50 1.03 8.81
C PRO A 43 0.26 1.61 8.12
N THR A 44 -0.81 1.81 8.90
CA THR A 44 -1.94 2.63 8.46
C THR A 44 -1.50 4.09 8.39
N GLN A 45 -1.21 4.57 7.19
CA GLN A 45 -0.77 5.94 6.92
C GLN A 45 -1.23 6.41 5.54
N LEU A 46 -0.96 7.67 5.23
CA LEU A 46 -1.18 8.22 3.89
C LEU A 46 0.08 8.01 3.05
N ASN A 47 -0.08 7.42 1.88
CA ASN A 47 0.98 7.15 0.92
C ASN A 47 0.65 7.85 -0.39
N TYR A 48 1.42 8.86 -0.77
CA TYR A 48 1.04 9.79 -1.86
C TYR A 48 1.83 9.63 -3.15
N GLY A 49 3.03 9.08 -3.08
CA GLY A 49 3.92 8.94 -4.23
C GLY A 49 4.64 7.60 -4.22
N VAL A 50 5.03 7.15 -5.42
CA VAL A 50 5.78 5.91 -5.62
C VAL A 50 6.83 6.10 -6.71
N ALA A 51 8.00 5.51 -6.52
CA ALA A 51 9.06 5.35 -7.50
C ALA A 51 9.51 3.88 -7.53
N VAL A 52 10.07 3.44 -8.66
CA VAL A 52 10.58 2.08 -8.83
C VAL A 52 12.03 2.20 -9.29
N THR A 53 12.95 1.71 -8.47
CA THR A 53 14.41 1.79 -8.69
C THR A 53 15.09 0.61 -8.01
N ASP A 54 16.27 0.24 -8.49
CA ASP A 54 17.14 -0.75 -7.85
C ASP A 54 17.87 -0.09 -6.66
N VAL A 55 17.38 -0.31 -5.44
CA VAL A 55 17.88 0.38 -4.24
C VAL A 55 19.11 -0.32 -3.67
N ASP A 56 19.22 -1.63 -3.88
CA ASP A 56 20.30 -2.46 -3.35
C ASP A 56 21.32 -2.97 -4.39
N ASP A 57 21.20 -2.51 -5.64
CA ASP A 57 22.12 -2.77 -6.77
C ASP A 57 22.24 -4.27 -7.08
N ASP A 58 21.11 -5.00 -6.98
CA ASP A 58 21.04 -6.45 -7.24
C ASP A 58 20.32 -6.81 -8.55
N GLY A 59 19.78 -5.81 -9.25
CA GLY A 59 19.06 -5.94 -10.52
C GLY A 59 17.57 -6.27 -10.39
N ASP A 60 17.07 -6.58 -9.19
CA ASP A 60 15.63 -6.65 -8.89
C ASP A 60 15.18 -5.28 -8.34
N PHE A 61 14.16 -4.68 -8.94
CA PHE A 61 13.74 -3.32 -8.57
C PHE A 61 12.83 -3.30 -7.34
N GLU A 62 13.08 -2.34 -6.45
CA GLU A 62 12.22 -2.04 -5.31
C GLU A 62 11.17 -0.98 -5.62
N ILE A 63 10.10 -1.00 -4.82
CA ILE A 63 9.08 0.03 -4.81
C ILE A 63 9.36 0.96 -3.63
N VAL A 64 9.71 2.21 -3.91
CA VAL A 64 9.88 3.25 -2.89
C VAL A 64 8.58 4.03 -2.75
N VAL A 65 8.06 4.13 -1.53
CA VAL A 65 6.76 4.75 -1.23
C VAL A 65 6.93 5.93 -0.29
N ALA A 66 6.43 7.11 -0.69
CA ALA A 66 6.40 8.30 0.14
C ALA A 66 5.34 8.19 1.24
N GLY A 67 5.78 8.25 2.51
CA GLY A 67 4.93 8.18 3.69
C GLY A 67 4.67 9.56 4.31
N TYR A 68 3.40 9.87 4.56
CA TYR A 68 2.99 11.09 5.24
C TYR A 68 2.50 10.79 6.65
N ASN A 69 2.98 11.56 7.64
CA ASN A 69 2.82 11.29 9.07
C ASN A 69 3.27 9.87 9.49
N GLY A 70 4.29 9.34 8.81
CA GLY A 70 4.82 7.99 9.03
C GLY A 70 6.05 7.73 8.17
N PRO A 71 6.67 6.54 8.26
CA PRO A 71 7.87 6.23 7.51
C PRO A 71 7.61 6.09 6.00
N ASN A 72 8.58 6.50 5.19
CA ASN A 72 8.67 5.99 3.82
C ASN A 72 8.98 4.48 3.84
N LEU A 73 8.60 3.78 2.77
CA LEU A 73 8.80 2.33 2.63
C LEU A 73 9.70 2.04 1.44
N VAL A 74 10.53 1.00 1.55
CA VAL A 74 11.30 0.45 0.42
C VAL A 74 10.98 -1.03 0.30
N LEU A 75 10.15 -1.39 -0.66
CA LEU A 75 9.50 -2.69 -0.73
C LEU A 75 10.13 -3.55 -1.84
N LYS A 76 10.78 -4.64 -1.45
CA LYS A 76 11.35 -5.66 -2.35
C LYS A 76 10.40 -6.84 -2.46
N TYR A 77 10.29 -7.45 -3.64
CA TYR A 77 9.48 -8.66 -3.81
C TYR A 77 10.29 -9.92 -3.46
N ASP A 78 9.97 -10.54 -2.33
CA ASP A 78 10.49 -11.86 -1.97
C ASP A 78 9.72 -12.93 -2.76
N ARG A 79 10.38 -13.51 -3.77
CA ARG A 79 9.82 -14.57 -4.64
C ARG A 79 9.55 -15.88 -3.89
N ALA A 80 10.32 -16.19 -2.85
CA ALA A 80 10.15 -17.41 -2.06
C ALA A 80 8.90 -17.33 -1.17
N GLN A 81 8.69 -16.16 -0.54
CA GLN A 81 7.51 -15.91 0.27
C GLN A 81 6.28 -15.49 -0.56
N LYS A 82 6.51 -15.01 -1.79
CA LYS A 82 5.52 -14.37 -2.67
C LYS A 82 4.91 -13.11 -2.04
N ARG A 83 5.75 -12.31 -1.40
CA ARG A 83 5.35 -11.12 -0.62
C ARG A 83 6.30 -9.96 -0.86
N LEU A 84 5.81 -8.75 -0.62
CA LEU A 84 6.65 -7.59 -0.46
C LEU A 84 7.22 -7.56 0.96
N VAL A 85 8.51 -7.26 1.07
CA VAL A 85 9.22 -7.08 2.33
C VAL A 85 9.84 -5.69 2.34
N ASN A 86 9.79 -5.00 3.48
CA ASN A 86 10.43 -3.70 3.62
C ASN A 86 11.91 -3.89 3.95
N ILE A 87 12.81 -3.54 3.02
CA ILE A 87 14.26 -3.64 3.23
C ILE A 87 14.79 -2.45 4.05
N ALA A 88 14.06 -1.33 4.07
CA ALA A 88 14.34 -0.19 4.94
C ALA A 88 13.83 -0.44 6.36
N VAL A 89 14.55 -1.27 7.12
CA VAL A 89 14.23 -1.58 8.51
C VAL A 89 14.52 -0.41 9.47
N ASP A 90 13.71 -0.26 10.52
CA ASP A 90 13.85 0.81 11.53
C ASP A 90 14.98 0.55 12.52
N LYS A 91 16.19 0.34 12.00
CA LYS A 91 17.40 0.15 12.79
C LYS A 91 18.48 1.05 12.21
N ARG A 92 19.12 1.85 13.08
CA ARG A 92 20.21 2.77 12.69
C ARG A 92 21.40 2.10 12.00
N SER A 93 21.56 0.79 12.16
CA SER A 93 22.60 0.01 11.47
C SER A 93 22.23 -0.35 10.03
N SER A 94 20.99 -0.15 9.61
CA SER A 94 20.56 -0.40 8.23
C SER A 94 21.13 0.66 7.30
N PRO A 95 21.67 0.29 6.12
CA PRO A 95 22.08 1.27 5.11
C PRO A 95 20.91 2.13 4.62
N TYR A 96 19.69 1.59 4.69
CA TYR A 96 18.46 2.23 4.23
C TYR A 96 17.69 2.97 5.34
N TYR A 97 18.28 3.09 6.54
CA TYR A 97 17.61 3.72 7.68
C TYR A 97 17.17 5.16 7.39
N ALA A 98 18.01 5.93 6.70
CA ALA A 98 17.75 7.33 6.36
C ALA A 98 16.50 7.47 5.48
N LEU A 99 16.27 6.53 4.56
CA LEU A 99 15.12 6.54 3.66
C LEU A 99 13.80 6.52 4.41
N ARG A 100 13.73 5.93 5.61
CA ARG A 100 12.49 5.85 6.38
C ARG A 100 11.93 7.22 6.75
N ASP A 101 12.77 8.22 6.99
CA ASP A 101 12.43 9.61 7.36
C ASP A 101 11.01 9.83 7.93
N ARG A 102 10.72 9.25 9.11
CA ARG A 102 9.37 9.27 9.72
C ARG A 102 8.81 10.68 9.92
N GLN A 103 9.68 11.68 10.00
CA GLN A 103 9.30 13.06 10.28
C GLN A 103 9.12 13.87 9.00
N GLY A 104 9.64 13.39 7.86
CA GLY A 104 9.69 14.08 6.56
C GLY A 104 8.35 14.53 5.99
N ASN A 105 7.26 13.80 6.29
CA ASN A 105 5.95 14.06 5.70
C ASN A 105 6.02 14.12 4.17
N ALA A 106 6.55 13.04 3.59
CA ALA A 106 6.75 12.92 2.16
C ALA A 106 5.40 12.78 1.45
N ILE A 107 5.25 13.55 0.36
CA ILE A 107 4.06 13.54 -0.51
C ILE A 107 4.39 13.11 -1.93
N GLY A 108 5.67 13.00 -2.28
CA GLY A 108 6.14 12.56 -3.58
C GLY A 108 7.51 11.93 -3.45
N VAL A 109 7.84 11.07 -4.40
CA VAL A 109 9.17 10.47 -4.53
C VAL A 109 9.48 10.31 -6.01
N THR A 110 10.73 10.51 -6.39
CA THR A 110 11.25 10.21 -7.72
C THR A 110 12.63 9.58 -7.60
N ALA A 111 13.00 8.75 -8.57
CA ALA A 111 14.33 8.19 -8.71
C ALA A 111 14.91 8.63 -10.05
N CYS A 112 16.17 9.07 -10.07
CA CYS A 112 16.86 9.50 -11.28
C CYS A 112 18.37 9.48 -11.05
N ASP A 113 19.12 8.94 -12.01
CA ASP A 113 20.58 9.03 -12.08
C ASP A 113 20.98 10.46 -12.47
N ILE A 114 21.26 11.31 -11.46
CA ILE A 114 21.55 12.72 -11.70
C ILE A 114 23.02 12.95 -12.02
N ASP A 115 23.91 12.12 -11.48
CA ASP A 115 25.35 12.28 -11.60
C ASP A 115 25.98 11.45 -12.73
N GLY A 116 25.19 10.57 -13.35
CA GLY A 116 25.55 9.77 -14.52
C GLY A 116 26.38 8.54 -14.16
N ASP A 117 26.36 8.07 -12.91
CA ASP A 117 27.11 6.90 -12.48
C ASP A 117 26.42 5.56 -12.80
N GLY A 118 25.18 5.62 -13.29
CA GLY A 118 24.36 4.46 -13.65
C GLY A 118 23.47 3.92 -12.54
N ARG A 119 23.50 4.51 -11.33
CA ARG A 119 22.53 4.26 -10.25
C ARG A 119 21.60 5.45 -10.12
N GLU A 120 20.34 5.18 -9.78
CA GLU A 120 19.37 6.25 -9.57
C GLU A 120 19.41 6.75 -8.12
N GLU A 121 19.57 8.06 -7.93
CA GLU A 121 19.36 8.70 -6.64
C GLU A 121 17.86 8.85 -6.34
N ILE A 122 17.49 8.83 -5.06
CA ILE A 122 16.09 8.93 -4.61
C ILE A 122 15.83 10.29 -3.98
N TYR A 123 14.80 10.99 -4.46
CA TYR A 123 14.41 12.31 -3.96
C TYR A 123 12.99 12.29 -3.42
N PHE A 124 12.81 12.81 -2.21
CA PHE A 124 11.49 12.99 -1.59
C PHE A 124 11.02 14.44 -1.65
N LEU A 125 9.76 14.63 -2.02
CA LEU A 125 9.06 15.90 -1.86
C LEU A 125 8.39 15.92 -0.49
N ASN A 126 8.93 16.73 0.43
CA ASN A 126 8.41 16.89 1.78
C ASN A 126 7.57 18.15 1.95
N THR A 127 6.63 18.11 2.90
CA THR A 127 5.73 19.23 3.23
C THR A 127 6.07 19.95 4.54
N ASN A 128 7.00 19.42 5.31
CA ASN A 128 7.33 19.87 6.67
C ASN A 128 8.47 20.90 6.73
N ASN A 129 8.86 21.52 5.61
CA ASN A 129 10.06 22.37 5.47
C ASN A 129 11.40 21.68 5.83
N ALA A 130 11.43 20.36 6.04
CA ALA A 130 12.66 19.61 6.18
C ALA A 130 13.25 19.35 4.79
N PHE A 131 14.55 19.54 4.66
CA PHE A 131 15.29 19.06 3.50
C PHE A 131 15.45 17.55 3.64
N SER A 132 14.81 16.77 2.75
CA SER A 132 15.28 15.42 2.45
C SER A 132 16.32 15.56 1.35
N VAL A 133 17.56 15.22 1.69
CA VAL A 133 18.65 15.00 0.73
C VAL A 133 18.81 13.50 0.58
#